data_AF-A0A953DBE4-F1
#
_entry.id   AF-A0A953DBE4-F1
#
_cell.length_a   1.000
_cell.length_b   1.000
_cell.length_c   1.000
_cell.angle_alpha   90.00
_cell.angle_beta   90.00
_cell.angle_gamma   90.00
#
_symmetry.space_group_name_H-M   'P 1'
#
loop_
_entity.id
_entity.type
_entity.pdbx_description
1 polymer ?
#
loop_
_entity_poly.entity_id
_entity_poly.type
_entity_poly.pdbx_seq_one_letter_code
_entity_poly.pdbx_strand_id
1 'polypeptide(L)'
;DKAILHIEKGTDFIFINFANPDMVGHTANVPAIIEAIEEVDTQLGRVIAVLEKKGGVAFITADHGNAEVNIDPVTGNKHTSHTTNPVPAILTDENLKIHTGSLADIAPTILQIMGISKPKTMTGKSLLEAEIVARQQKTTV
;
A
#
# COMPACT_ATOMS: atom_id res chain seq x y z
N ASP A 1 -10.29 -4.45 -11.68
CA ASP A 1 -10.30 -5.22 -12.96
C ASP A 1 -8.98 -5.27 -13.71
N LYS A 2 -8.45 -4.16 -14.23
CA LYS A 2 -7.17 -4.18 -14.98
C LYS A 2 -6.02 -4.79 -14.16
N ALA A 3 -5.90 -4.44 -12.88
CA ALA A 3 -4.92 -5.05 -11.98
C ALA A 3 -5.07 -6.58 -11.92
N ILE A 4 -6.28 -7.10 -11.72
CA ILE A 4 -6.59 -8.53 -11.70
C ILE A 4 -6.16 -9.19 -13.01
N LEU A 5 -6.50 -8.61 -14.16
CA LEU A 5 -6.08 -9.11 -15.48
C LEU A 5 -4.55 -9.21 -15.59
N HIS A 6 -3.82 -8.23 -15.08
CA HIS A 6 -2.35 -8.22 -15.11
C HIS A 6 -1.73 -9.23 -14.14
N ILE A 7 -2.34 -9.45 -12.97
CA ILE A 7 -1.95 -10.51 -12.04
C ILE A 7 -2.14 -11.88 -12.70
N GLU A 8 -3.27 -12.11 -13.35
CA GLU A 8 -3.57 -13.37 -14.04
C GLU A 8 -2.58 -13.68 -15.16
N LYS A 9 -2.12 -12.65 -15.88
CA LYS A 9 -1.09 -12.72 -16.91
C LYS A 9 0.34 -12.91 -16.39
N GLY A 10 0.56 -12.85 -15.07
CA GLY A 10 1.88 -13.02 -14.47
C GLY A 10 2.79 -11.79 -14.58
N THR A 11 2.23 -10.58 -14.48
CA THR A 11 3.04 -9.35 -14.42
C THR A 11 3.86 -9.32 -13.12
N ASP A 12 5.17 -9.09 -13.21
CA ASP A 12 6.10 -9.17 -12.06
C ASP A 12 5.89 -8.09 -11.00
N PHE A 13 5.46 -6.89 -11.42
CA PHE A 13 5.22 -5.75 -10.54
C PHE A 13 4.04 -4.91 -11.03
N ILE A 14 3.14 -4.55 -10.10
CA ILE A 14 1.98 -3.72 -10.37
C ILE A 14 1.92 -2.64 -9.29
N PHE A 15 1.81 -1.38 -9.71
CA PHE A 15 1.54 -0.25 -8.84
C PHE A 15 0.10 0.22 -9.07
N ILE A 16 -0.66 0.39 -7.99
CA ILE A 16 -2.06 0.79 -8.01
C ILE A 16 -2.23 1.99 -7.10
N ASN A 17 -2.89 3.04 -7.59
CA ASN A 17 -3.36 4.15 -6.79
C ASN A 17 -4.90 4.11 -6.76
N PHE A 18 -5.46 4.09 -5.56
CA PHE A 18 -6.90 4.28 -5.33
C PHE A 18 -7.14 5.72 -4.93
N ALA A 19 -7.62 6.54 -5.86
CA ALA A 19 -7.76 7.98 -5.68
C ALA A 19 -8.93 8.39 -4.77
N ASN A 20 -9.88 7.48 -4.52
CA ASN A 20 -11.15 7.78 -3.88
C ASN A 20 -11.01 8.46 -2.49
N PRO A 21 -10.16 7.98 -1.56
CA PRO A 21 -10.11 8.55 -0.22
C PRO A 21 -9.64 10.01 -0.23
N ASP A 22 -8.73 10.36 -1.13
CA ASP A 22 -8.22 11.72 -1.25
C ASP A 22 -9.20 12.65 -2.00
N MET A 23 -9.60 12.24 -3.21
CA MET A 23 -10.46 13.06 -4.07
C MET A 23 -11.82 13.34 -3.41
N VAL A 24 -12.38 12.36 -2.71
CA VAL A 24 -13.64 12.54 -1.98
C VAL A 24 -13.39 13.19 -0.61
N GLY A 25 -12.24 12.95 0.01
CA GLY A 25 -11.78 13.63 1.24
C GLY A 25 -11.81 15.15 1.12
N HIS A 26 -11.35 15.69 -0.02
CA HIS A 26 -11.40 17.13 -0.32
C HIS A 26 -12.81 17.75 -0.31
N THR A 27 -13.88 16.95 -0.34
CA THR A 27 -15.25 17.46 -0.25
C THR A 27 -15.72 17.69 1.19
N ALA A 28 -15.04 17.09 2.18
CA ALA A 28 -15.47 17.03 3.58
C ALA A 28 -16.95 16.64 3.74
N ASN A 29 -17.42 15.73 2.88
CA ASN A 29 -18.75 15.12 2.96
C ASN A 29 -18.60 13.73 3.57
N VAL A 30 -18.73 13.64 4.90
CA VAL A 30 -18.45 12.40 5.66
C VAL A 30 -19.19 11.17 5.12
N PRO A 31 -20.51 11.21 4.83
CA PRO A 31 -21.19 10.09 4.17
C PRO A 31 -20.54 9.62 2.86
N ALA A 32 -20.16 10.54 1.97
CA ALA A 32 -19.53 10.19 0.70
C ALA A 32 -18.11 9.65 0.89
N ILE A 33 -17.38 10.16 1.88
CA ILE A 33 -16.02 9.69 2.23
C ILE A 33 -16.08 8.24 2.76
N ILE A 34 -17.07 7.92 3.59
CA ILE A 34 -17.28 6.55 4.08
C ILE A 34 -17.52 5.60 2.89
N GLU A 35 -18.46 5.93 2.01
CA GLU A 35 -18.74 5.13 0.80
C GLU A 35 -17.50 4.97 -0.08
N ALA A 36 -16.71 6.05 -0.25
CA ALA A 36 -15.47 6.02 -1.01
C ALA A 36 -14.43 5.06 -0.42
N ILE A 37 -14.29 5.02 0.91
CA ILE A 37 -13.37 4.11 1.60
C ILE A 37 -13.87 2.66 1.53
N GLU A 38 -15.17 2.42 1.74
CA GLU A 38 -15.79 1.09 1.67
C GLU A 38 -15.65 0.47 0.27
N GLU A 39 -15.79 1.28 -0.78
CA GLU A 39 -15.55 0.84 -2.15
C GLU A 39 -14.07 0.48 -2.36
N VAL A 40 -13.13 1.30 -1.86
CA VAL A 40 -11.70 0.98 -1.94
C VAL A 40 -11.37 -0.32 -1.21
N ASP A 41 -11.91 -0.53 -0.02
CA ASP A 41 -11.72 -1.77 0.75
C ASP A 41 -12.23 -2.99 -0.03
N THR A 42 -13.43 -2.89 -0.61
CA THR A 42 -14.02 -3.93 -1.47
C THR A 42 -13.12 -4.25 -2.67
N GLN A 43 -12.65 -3.22 -3.38
CA GLN A 43 -11.81 -3.40 -4.56
C GLN A 43 -10.41 -3.90 -4.23
N LEU A 44 -9.83 -3.46 -3.11
CA LEU A 44 -8.56 -3.95 -2.59
C LEU A 44 -8.65 -5.44 -2.24
N GLY A 45 -9.70 -5.85 -1.53
CA GLY A 45 -9.94 -7.26 -1.21
C GLY A 45 -10.03 -8.15 -2.46
N ARG A 46 -10.69 -7.67 -3.53
CA ARG A 46 -10.72 -8.40 -4.82
C ARG A 46 -9.33 -8.57 -5.43
N VAL A 47 -8.47 -7.55 -5.38
CA VAL A 47 -7.11 -7.61 -5.93
C VAL A 47 -6.22 -8.54 -5.11
N ILE A 48 -6.24 -8.40 -3.78
CA ILE A 48 -5.44 -9.24 -2.86
C ILE A 48 -5.81 -10.72 -3.02
N ALA A 49 -7.11 -11.05 -3.06
CA ALA A 49 -7.56 -12.42 -3.20
C ALA A 49 -7.05 -13.13 -4.47
N VAL A 50 -6.84 -12.40 -5.56
CA VAL A 50 -6.26 -12.96 -6.80
C VAL A 50 -4.73 -13.01 -6.70
N LEU A 51 -4.10 -11.99 -6.13
CA LEU A 51 -2.65 -11.91 -5.94
C LEU A 51 -2.12 -13.08 -5.08
N GLU A 52 -2.78 -13.35 -3.95
CA GLU A 52 -2.39 -14.41 -3.02
C GLU A 52 -2.53 -15.81 -3.65
N LYS A 53 -3.57 -16.04 -4.45
CA LYS A 53 -3.73 -17.29 -5.23
C LYS A 53 -2.59 -17.52 -6.22
N LYS A 54 -1.89 -16.47 -6.64
CA LYS A 54 -0.70 -16.53 -7.50
C LYS A 54 0.61 -16.55 -6.71
N GLY A 55 0.56 -16.57 -5.38
CA GLY A 55 1.74 -16.51 -4.51
C GLY A 55 2.44 -15.14 -4.48
N GLY A 56 1.74 -14.08 -4.90
CA GLY A 56 2.23 -12.71 -4.84
C GLY A 56 2.14 -12.12 -3.44
N VAL A 57 2.79 -10.98 -3.23
CA VAL A 57 2.79 -10.22 -1.97
C VAL A 57 2.36 -8.78 -2.28
N ALA A 58 1.47 -8.21 -1.47
CA ALA A 58 1.09 -6.81 -1.56
C ALA A 58 1.79 -6.00 -0.46
N PHE A 59 2.25 -4.79 -0.81
CA PHE A 59 2.59 -3.74 0.14
C PHE A 59 1.50 -2.67 0.05
N ILE A 60 0.68 -2.53 1.09
CA ILE A 60 -0.46 -1.61 1.13
C ILE A 60 -0.08 -0.40 1.97
N THR A 61 -0.25 0.79 1.40
CA THR A 61 0.16 2.06 2.01
C THR A 61 -0.59 3.24 1.39
N ALA A 62 -0.30 4.46 1.87
CA ALA A 62 -0.77 5.71 1.30
C ALA A 62 0.41 6.68 1.12
N ASP A 63 0.24 7.70 0.31
CA ASP A 63 1.22 8.78 0.10
C ASP A 63 1.06 9.92 1.13
N HIS A 64 -0.15 10.13 1.64
CA HIS A 64 -0.45 11.04 2.75
C HIS A 64 -1.81 10.73 3.39
N GLY A 65 -2.20 11.49 4.42
CA GLY A 65 -3.56 11.49 4.98
C GLY A 65 -4.46 12.56 4.36
N ASN A 66 -5.77 12.40 4.52
CA ASN A 66 -6.84 13.33 4.15
C ASN A 66 -8.15 12.88 4.86
N ALA A 67 -8.74 11.78 4.40
CA ALA A 67 -10.08 11.31 4.77
C ALA A 67 -10.28 11.00 6.27
N GLU A 68 -9.21 10.82 7.03
CA GLU A 68 -9.26 10.55 8.46
C GLU A 68 -9.54 11.81 9.30
N VAL A 69 -9.41 13.01 8.74
CA VAL A 69 -9.76 14.29 9.39
C VAL A 69 -10.69 15.10 8.50
N ASN A 70 -11.96 15.16 8.89
CA ASN A 70 -13.03 15.82 8.12
C ASN A 70 -13.52 17.15 8.71
N ILE A 71 -13.18 17.40 9.97
CA ILE A 71 -13.48 18.63 10.71
C ILE A 71 -12.17 19.11 11.32
N ASP A 72 -11.87 20.39 11.14
CA ASP A 72 -10.72 21.04 11.75
C ASP A 72 -10.97 21.13 13.27
N PRO A 73 -10.11 20.52 14.10
CA PRO A 73 -10.31 20.48 15.55
C PRO A 73 -10.16 21.85 16.22
N VAL A 74 -9.52 22.82 15.56
CA VAL A 74 -9.31 24.18 16.06
C VAL A 74 -10.46 25.09 15.65
N THR A 75 -10.84 25.05 14.36
CA THR A 75 -11.84 25.99 13.82
C THR A 75 -13.27 25.46 13.81
N GLY A 76 -13.45 24.13 13.91
CA GLY A 76 -14.75 23.45 13.78
C GLY A 76 -15.31 23.45 12.35
N ASN A 77 -14.58 24.01 11.39
CA ASN A 77 -14.97 24.03 9.98
C ASN A 77 -14.67 22.69 9.31
N LYS A 78 -15.25 22.50 8.13
CA LYS A 78 -14.88 21.40 7.23
C LYS A 78 -13.38 21.43 6.94
N HIS A 79 -12.73 20.28 7.10
CA HIS A 79 -11.33 20.09 6.76
C HIS A 79 -11.24 19.42 5.40
N THR A 80 -10.73 20.14 4.41
CA THR A 80 -10.66 19.69 3.00
C THR A 80 -9.22 19.56 2.51
N SER A 81 -8.24 19.52 3.41
CA SER A 81 -6.82 19.53 3.08
C SER A 81 -6.17 18.20 3.48
N HIS A 82 -4.96 17.95 2.99
CA HIS A 82 -4.17 16.82 3.47
C HIS A 82 -3.81 17.00 4.95
N THR A 83 -3.49 15.89 5.60
CA THR A 83 -2.97 15.88 6.96
C THR A 83 -1.48 15.53 6.97
N THR A 84 -0.83 15.75 8.11
CA THR A 84 0.53 15.29 8.38
C THR A 84 0.55 13.99 9.18
N ASN A 85 -0.57 13.26 9.22
CA ASN A 85 -0.65 11.99 9.95
C ASN A 85 0.23 10.94 9.26
N PRO A 86 0.81 10.00 10.02
CA PRO A 86 1.53 8.88 9.44
C PRO A 86 0.57 7.99 8.62
N VAL A 87 1.10 7.38 7.57
CA VAL A 87 0.38 6.45 6.69
C VAL A 87 0.61 4.99 7.10
N PRO A 88 -0.33 4.07 6.82
CA PRO A 88 -0.11 2.66 7.06
C PRO A 88 1.01 2.10 6.17
N ALA A 89 1.69 1.07 6.65
CA ALA A 89 2.57 0.22 5.86
C ALA A 89 2.24 -1.22 6.25
N ILE A 90 1.69 -1.99 5.31
CA ILE A 90 1.17 -3.33 5.56
C ILE A 90 1.72 -4.28 4.48
N LEU A 91 2.26 -5.42 4.90
CA LEU A 91 2.60 -6.52 4.01
C LEU A 91 1.58 -7.65 4.17
N THR A 92 1.18 -8.27 3.06
CA THR A 92 0.28 -9.44 3.10
C THR A 92 1.01 -10.75 3.39
N ASP A 93 2.34 -10.78 3.31
CA ASP A 93 3.15 -11.93 3.74
C ASP A 93 3.43 -11.84 5.24
N GLU A 94 2.69 -12.59 6.04
CA GLU A 94 2.78 -12.59 7.50
C GLU A 94 4.15 -13.04 8.05
N ASN A 95 4.98 -13.68 7.22
CA ASN A 95 6.34 -14.06 7.61
C ASN A 95 7.32 -12.88 7.55
N LEU A 96 6.93 -11.79 6.88
CA LEU A 96 7.75 -10.60 6.72
C LEU A 96 7.32 -9.53 7.71
N LYS A 97 8.25 -9.11 8.56
CA LYS A 97 8.05 -7.99 9.48
C LYS A 97 8.70 -6.73 8.95
N ILE A 98 8.07 -5.60 9.20
CA ILE A 98 8.58 -4.29 8.83
C ILE A 98 8.64 -3.36 10.03
N HIS A 99 9.68 -2.55 10.09
CA HIS A 99 9.80 -1.46 11.04
C HIS A 99 9.21 -0.16 10.45
N THR A 100 9.03 0.86 11.30
CA THR A 100 8.60 2.19 10.88
C THR A 100 9.66 2.88 10.00
N GLY A 101 9.23 3.72 9.07
CA GLY A 101 10.12 4.52 8.25
C GLY A 101 9.38 5.59 7.45
N SER A 102 9.85 5.88 6.25
CA SER A 102 9.34 6.94 5.37
C SER A 102 8.93 6.40 4.00
N LEU A 103 8.30 7.26 3.18
CA LEU A 103 7.95 6.88 1.80
C LEU A 103 9.18 6.51 0.94
N ALA A 104 10.35 7.08 1.23
CA ALA A 104 11.59 6.78 0.52
C ALA A 104 12.06 5.32 0.73
N ASP A 105 11.53 4.65 1.75
CA ASP A 105 11.92 3.30 2.16
C ASP A 105 11.07 2.21 1.48
N ILE A 106 9.94 2.58 0.85
CA ILE A 106 9.02 1.65 0.19
C ILE A 106 9.67 0.97 -1.02
N ALA A 107 10.26 1.73 -1.94
CA ALA A 107 10.90 1.16 -3.13
C ALA A 107 12.08 0.23 -2.80
N PRO A 108 13.02 0.59 -1.90
CA PRO A 108 14.01 -0.34 -1.37
C PRO A 108 13.43 -1.65 -0.81
N THR A 109 12.30 -1.55 -0.10
CA THR A 109 11.61 -2.71 0.48
C THR A 109 11.07 -3.64 -0.61
N ILE A 110 10.38 -3.09 -1.60
CA ILE A 110 9.85 -3.85 -2.75
C ILE A 110 10.99 -4.54 -3.50
N LEU A 111 12.09 -3.84 -3.78
CA LEU A 111 13.26 -4.42 -4.46
C LEU A 111 13.83 -5.61 -3.69
N GLN A 112 13.95 -5.51 -2.36
CA GLN A 112 14.43 -6.61 -1.52
C GLN A 112 13.49 -7.82 -1.58
N ILE A 113 12.16 -7.62 -1.53
CA ILE A 113 11.16 -8.71 -1.65
C ILE A 113 11.28 -9.40 -3.01
N MET A 114 11.52 -8.63 -4.08
CA MET A 114 11.71 -9.14 -5.44
C MET A 114 13.11 -9.76 -5.66
N GLY A 115 14.02 -9.70 -4.69
CA GLY A 115 15.40 -10.17 -4.85
C GLY A 115 16.23 -9.32 -5.82
N ILE A 116 15.85 -8.06 -6.05
CA ILE A 116 16.53 -7.12 -6.94
C ILE A 116 17.49 -6.24 -6.13
N SER A 117 18.73 -6.11 -6.62
CA SER A 117 19.74 -5.26 -5.99
C SER A 117 19.31 -3.78 -5.99
N LYS A 118 19.31 -3.16 -4.80
CA LYS A 118 19.03 -1.73 -4.63
C LYS A 118 20.12 -0.87 -5.29
N PRO A 119 19.77 0.07 -6.19
CA PRO A 119 20.75 0.98 -6.79
C PRO A 119 21.31 1.97 -5.75
N LYS A 120 22.57 2.39 -5.93
CA LYS A 120 23.26 3.31 -4.99
C LYS A 120 22.58 4.68 -4.86
N THR A 121 21.82 5.10 -5.88
CA THR A 121 21.07 6.37 -5.88
C THR A 121 19.85 6.34 -4.98
N MET A 122 19.31 5.16 -4.63
CA MET A 122 18.24 5.04 -3.64
C MET A 122 18.82 5.10 -2.23
N THR A 123 18.68 6.25 -1.58
CA THR A 123 19.18 6.51 -0.23
C THR A 123 18.30 5.93 0.87
N GLY A 124 17.01 5.69 0.59
CA GLY A 124 16.09 4.99 1.49
C GLY A 124 16.59 3.58 1.84
N LYS A 125 16.14 3.06 2.97
CA LYS A 125 16.49 1.75 3.50
C LYS A 125 15.27 0.85 3.44
N SER A 126 15.47 -0.44 3.21
CA SER A 126 14.34 -1.38 3.30
C SER A 126 13.76 -1.34 4.70
N LEU A 127 12.43 -1.45 4.80
CA LEU A 127 11.69 -1.53 6.04
C LEU A 127 11.71 -2.95 6.64
N LEU A 128 12.13 -3.95 5.87
CA LEU A 128 12.16 -5.34 6.33
C LEU A 128 13.11 -5.51 7.51
N GLU A 129 12.63 -6.12 8.58
CA GLU A 129 13.46 -6.59 9.67
C GLU A 129 14.42 -7.66 9.13
N ALA A 130 15.69 -7.62 9.57
CA ALA A 130 16.77 -8.40 8.99
C ALA A 130 16.68 -9.89 9.34
N GLU A 131 15.76 -10.60 8.68
CA GLU A 131 15.68 -12.06 8.61
C GLU A 131 14.74 -12.46 7.47
N ILE A 132 15.25 -12.45 6.23
CA ILE A 132 14.66 -13.27 5.16
C ILE A 132 15.65 -14.39 4.90
N VAL A 133 15.44 -15.52 5.60
CA VAL A 133 15.96 -16.80 5.11
C VAL A 133 15.36 -16.96 3.72
N ALA A 134 16.24 -16.97 2.71
CA ALA A 134 15.90 -17.11 1.31
C ALA A 134 14.72 -18.08 1.16
N ARG A 135 13.64 -17.61 0.51
CA ARG A 135 12.53 -18.48 0.10
C ARG A 135 13.16 -19.69 -0.56
N GLN A 136 13.14 -20.85 0.13
CA GLN A 136 13.50 -22.11 -0.47
C GLN A 136 12.62 -22.21 -1.70
N GLN A 137 13.23 -22.16 -2.88
CA GLN A 137 12.56 -22.48 -4.12
C GLN A 137 11.88 -23.83 -3.86
N LYS A 138 10.54 -23.84 -3.76
CA LYS A 138 9.77 -25.06 -3.93
C LYS A 138 9.90 -25.44 -5.40
N THR A 139 11.08 -25.94 -5.76
CA THR A 139 11.29 -26.73 -6.96
C THR A 139 10.44 -27.97 -6.76
N THR A 140 9.25 -27.94 -7.36
CA THR A 140 8.44 -29.14 -7.48
C THR A 140 9.10 -29.94 -8.60
N VAL A 141 9.64 -31.10 -8.23
CA VAL A 141 10.15 -32.16 -9.12
C VAL A 141 9.03 -32.65 -10.02
#